data_AF-A0A803R9G8-F1
#
_entry.id   AF-A0A803R9G8-F1
#
_cell.length_a   1.000
_cell.length_b   1.000
_cell.length_c   1.000
_cell.angle_alpha   90.00
_cell.angle_beta   90.00
_cell.angle_gamma   90.00
#
_symmetry.space_group_name_H-M   'P 1'
#
loop_
_entity.id
_entity.type
_entity.pdbx_description
1 polymer ?
#
loop_
_entity_poly.entity_id
_entity_poly.type
_entity_poly.pdbx_seq_one_letter_code
_entity_poly.pdbx_strand_id
1 'polypeptide(L)'
;MFVADLIHYGAVFYALVCPRPPPTATPEQVKLFKQYTAPSALVNKTSIKGKTVREGQKTFRITHVDQLVETGTYLRVHVHPKRSPRCYEIDWKSRIIVVADSYVVLDKPAGTSVGGTTDNIEETCATFATRALGLTSPLRTTHQIDNCTEGCVVLARTKEYCSVFHGKIRVYMGT
;
A
#
# COMPACT_ATOMS: atom_id res chain seq x y z
N MET A 1 7.24 10.64 -15.86
CA MET A 1 6.48 10.28 -14.65
C MET A 1 6.54 11.47 -13.72
N PHE A 2 5.41 12.12 -13.49
CA PHE A 2 5.29 13.26 -12.59
C PHE A 2 5.11 12.77 -11.15
N VAL A 3 5.39 13.61 -10.15
CA VAL A 3 5.24 13.24 -8.72
C VAL A 3 3.82 12.75 -8.40
N ALA A 4 2.81 13.31 -9.07
CA ALA A 4 1.42 12.87 -8.96
C ALA A 4 1.24 11.38 -9.35
N ASP A 5 1.96 10.92 -10.37
CA ASP A 5 1.93 9.50 -10.78
C ASP A 5 2.49 8.62 -9.67
N LEU A 6 3.59 9.03 -9.01
CA LEU A 6 4.18 8.26 -7.91
C LEU A 6 3.20 8.16 -6.72
N ILE A 7 2.46 9.23 -6.43
CA ILE A 7 1.40 9.20 -5.40
C ILE A 7 0.27 8.26 -5.83
N HIS A 8 -0.14 8.32 -7.11
CA HIS A 8 -1.17 7.43 -7.66
C HIS A 8 -0.76 5.96 -7.53
N TYR A 9 0.46 5.58 -7.92
CA TYR A 9 0.97 4.21 -7.73
C TYR A 9 1.19 3.83 -6.25
N GLY A 10 1.05 4.77 -5.30
CA GLY A 10 1.29 4.51 -3.88
C GLY A 10 2.77 4.35 -3.53
N ALA A 11 3.64 4.96 -4.33
CA ALA A 11 5.10 4.88 -4.24
C ALA A 11 5.72 5.91 -3.29
N VAL A 12 4.90 6.81 -2.74
CA VAL A 12 5.34 7.88 -1.84
C VAL A 12 4.88 7.60 -0.42
N PHE A 13 5.83 7.64 0.51
CA PHE A 13 5.61 7.43 1.93
C PHE A 13 6.16 8.61 2.73
N TYR A 14 5.59 8.81 3.91
CA TYR A 14 6.10 9.74 4.90
C TYR A 14 6.21 9.09 6.29
N ALA A 15 7.16 9.55 7.09
CA ALA A 15 7.28 9.22 8.50
C ALA A 15 7.53 10.51 9.30
N LEU A 16 6.86 10.65 10.45
CA LEU A 16 6.93 11.87 11.27
C LEU A 16 8.34 12.12 11.81
N VAL A 17 9.10 11.05 12.02
CA VAL A 17 10.49 11.08 12.46
C VAL A 17 11.35 10.36 11.43
N CYS A 18 12.43 11.02 11.03
CA CYS A 18 13.40 10.45 10.11
C CYS A 18 14.07 9.20 10.71
N PRO A 19 14.20 8.10 9.96
CA PRO A 19 15.03 6.98 10.38
C PRO A 19 16.50 7.40 10.46
N ARG A 20 17.31 6.59 11.15
CA ARG A 20 18.75 6.84 11.23
C ARG A 20 19.34 6.82 9.81
N PRO A 21 20.09 7.86 9.40
CA PRO A 21 20.68 7.91 8.07
C PRO A 21 21.72 6.79 7.90
N PRO A 22 21.91 6.28 6.66
CA PRO A 22 22.92 5.28 6.38
C PRO A 22 24.35 5.85 6.57
N PRO A 23 25.37 4.99 6.72
CA PRO A 23 26.77 5.45 6.81
C PRO A 23 27.25 6.25 5.58
N THR A 24 26.58 6.09 4.44
CA THR A 24 26.86 6.80 3.19
C THR A 24 26.26 8.20 3.12
N ALA A 25 25.51 8.64 4.14
CA ALA A 25 24.90 9.96 4.16
C ALA A 25 25.95 11.08 4.22
N THR A 26 25.70 12.17 3.49
CA THR A 26 26.61 13.32 3.47
C THR A 26 26.62 14.04 4.83
N PRO A 27 27.69 14.80 5.17
CA PRO A 27 27.71 15.60 6.39
C PRO A 27 26.51 16.55 6.53
N GLU A 28 26.04 17.11 5.40
CA GLU A 28 24.87 17.99 5.38
C GLU A 28 23.58 17.24 5.70
N GLN A 29 23.39 16.05 5.14
CA GLN A 29 22.25 15.19 5.45
C GLN A 29 22.24 14.79 6.93
N VAL A 30 23.41 14.45 7.49
CA VAL A 30 23.54 14.14 8.92
C VAL A 30 23.25 15.36 9.79
N LYS A 31 23.67 16.57 9.37
CA LYS A 31 23.36 17.82 10.05
C LYS A 31 21.85 18.09 10.07
N LEU A 32 21.18 17.96 8.93
CA LEU A 32 19.72 18.11 8.81
C LEU A 32 18.98 17.07 9.65
N PHE A 33 19.40 15.81 9.61
CA PHE A 33 18.86 14.75 10.45
C PHE A 33 18.92 15.17 11.92
N LYS A 34 20.12 15.53 12.43
CA LYS A 34 20.29 15.96 13.83
C LYS A 34 19.40 17.15 14.20
N GLN A 35 19.27 18.13 13.29
CA GLN A 35 18.42 19.30 13.50
C GLN A 35 16.94 18.92 13.69
N TYR A 36 16.41 18.04 12.84
CA TYR A 36 14.97 17.70 12.84
C TYR A 36 14.60 16.52 13.73
N THR A 37 15.58 15.75 14.23
CA THR A 37 15.36 14.65 15.18
C THR A 37 15.87 14.93 16.59
N ALA A 38 16.41 16.13 16.85
CA ALA A 38 16.80 16.52 18.20
C ALA A 38 15.58 16.48 19.16
N PRO A 39 15.73 16.05 20.43
CA PRO A 39 14.62 16.01 21.37
C PRO A 39 13.85 17.34 21.49
N SER A 40 14.57 18.47 21.51
CA SER A 40 13.97 19.81 21.54
C SER A 40 13.11 20.12 20.31
N ALA A 41 13.50 19.63 19.12
CA ALA A 41 12.73 19.79 17.90
C ALA A 41 11.47 18.90 17.90
N LEU A 42 11.55 17.70 18.48
CA LEU A 42 10.44 16.74 18.53
C LEU A 42 9.39 17.10 19.58
N VAL A 43 9.79 17.65 20.73
CA VAL A 43 8.86 18.04 21.82
C VAL A 43 7.85 19.11 21.34
N ASN A 44 8.27 19.99 20.44
CA ASN A 44 7.42 21.03 19.89
C ASN A 44 6.46 20.54 18.79
N LYS A 45 6.59 19.28 18.32
CA LYS A 45 5.74 18.72 17.27
C LYS A 45 4.47 18.11 17.84
N THR A 46 3.34 18.72 17.52
CA THR A 46 2.01 18.20 17.92
C THR A 46 1.74 16.82 17.33
N SER A 47 2.23 16.53 16.12
CA SER A 47 2.05 15.25 15.42
C SER A 47 2.69 14.04 16.13
N ILE A 48 3.67 14.29 17.00
CA ILE A 48 4.45 13.29 17.75
C ILE A 48 3.99 13.16 19.20
N LYS A 49 3.13 14.07 19.69
CA LYS A 49 2.66 14.05 21.09
C LYS A 49 2.09 12.66 21.45
N GLY A 50 2.63 12.06 22.50
CA GLY A 50 2.22 10.73 22.99
C GLY A 50 2.75 9.54 22.17
N LYS A 51 3.61 9.77 21.17
CA LYS A 51 4.26 8.71 20.39
C LYS A 51 5.72 8.55 20.78
N THR A 52 6.18 7.32 20.81
CA THR A 52 7.61 7.00 20.87
C THR A 52 8.30 7.35 19.55
N VAL A 53 9.62 7.51 19.58
CA VAL A 53 10.43 7.70 18.36
C VAL A 53 10.18 6.58 17.34
N ARG A 54 10.09 5.33 17.80
CA ARG A 54 9.82 4.16 16.95
C ARG A 54 8.45 4.23 16.28
N GLU A 55 7.43 4.71 16.98
CA GLU A 55 6.11 4.93 16.40
C GLU A 55 6.10 6.08 15.40
N GLY A 56 6.86 7.15 15.67
CA GLY A 56 7.06 8.26 14.74
C GLY A 56 7.79 7.87 13.45
N GLN A 57 8.61 6.81 13.50
CA GLN A 57 9.34 6.26 12.35
C GLN A 57 8.50 5.29 11.51
N LYS A 58 7.28 4.93 11.92
CA LYS A 58 6.37 4.14 11.07
C LYS A 58 6.04 4.96 9.82
N THR A 59 6.14 4.31 8.67
CA THR A 59 5.85 4.93 7.38
C THR A 59 4.38 4.81 7.05
N PHE A 60 3.80 5.91 6.57
CA PHE A 60 2.44 6.00 6.07
C PHE A 60 2.50 6.37 4.60
N ARG A 61 1.61 5.80 3.78
CA ARG A 61 1.53 6.12 2.36
C ARG A 61 0.85 7.48 2.17
N ILE A 62 1.36 8.29 1.26
CA ILE A 62 0.67 9.48 0.77
C ILE A 62 -0.35 9.02 -0.28
N THR A 63 -1.62 9.32 -0.07
CA THR A 63 -2.72 8.85 -0.95
C THR A 63 -3.39 9.97 -1.72
N HIS A 64 -3.02 11.23 -1.47
CA HIS A 64 -3.59 12.40 -2.15
C HIS A 64 -2.49 13.40 -2.50
N VAL A 65 -2.61 14.05 -3.65
CA VAL A 65 -1.61 15.02 -4.15
C VAL A 65 -1.51 16.26 -3.27
N ASP A 66 -2.62 16.68 -2.68
CA ASP A 66 -2.69 17.84 -1.78
C ASP A 66 -2.43 17.49 -0.31
N GLN A 67 -1.84 16.32 -0.03
CA GLN A 67 -1.57 15.91 1.34
C GLN A 67 -0.49 16.80 1.97
N LEU A 68 -0.89 17.55 3.00
CA LEU A 68 0.02 18.37 3.79
C LEU A 68 0.90 17.49 4.69
N VAL A 69 2.20 17.76 4.70
CA VAL A 69 3.18 17.11 5.59
C VAL A 69 3.91 18.17 6.40
N GLU A 70 4.10 17.90 7.69
CA GLU A 70 4.77 18.83 8.62
C GLU A 70 6.27 18.95 8.29
N THR A 71 6.85 20.13 8.51
CA THR A 71 8.29 20.36 8.34
C THR A 71 9.15 19.36 9.13
N GLY A 72 10.21 18.85 8.51
CA GLY A 72 11.09 17.83 9.10
C GLY A 72 10.50 16.42 9.11
N THR A 73 9.35 16.20 8.46
CA THR A 73 8.86 14.86 8.11
C THR A 73 9.82 14.22 7.10
N TYR A 74 10.07 12.93 7.26
CA TYR A 74 10.86 12.15 6.30
C TYR A 74 9.97 11.66 5.17
N LEU A 75 10.38 11.90 3.93
CA LEU A 75 9.74 11.36 2.73
C LEU A 75 10.58 10.22 2.16
N ARG A 76 9.93 9.09 1.87
CA ARG A 76 10.50 7.97 1.13
C ARG A 76 9.76 7.83 -0.20
N VAL A 77 10.50 7.98 -1.29
CA VAL A 77 9.96 7.96 -2.64
C VAL A 77 10.56 6.79 -3.41
N HIS A 78 9.71 5.89 -3.90
CA HIS A 78 10.11 4.86 -4.85
C HIS A 78 10.02 5.44 -6.26
N VAL A 79 11.14 5.95 -6.78
CA VAL A 79 11.18 6.68 -8.06
C VAL A 79 10.96 5.80 -9.31
N HIS A 80 11.13 4.48 -9.17
CA HIS A 80 10.86 3.50 -10.22
C HIS A 80 9.95 2.40 -9.67
N PRO A 81 8.64 2.66 -9.50
CA PRO A 81 7.68 1.66 -9.05
C PRO A 81 7.72 0.42 -9.95
N LYS A 82 7.71 -0.77 -9.34
CA LYS A 82 7.54 -2.01 -10.09
C LYS A 82 6.27 -1.92 -10.94
N ARG A 83 6.34 -2.24 -12.24
CA ARG A 83 5.19 -2.20 -13.15
C ARG A 83 4.68 -3.60 -13.48
N SER A 84 3.37 -3.72 -13.67
CA SER A 84 2.66 -4.94 -14.05
C SER A 84 1.80 -4.70 -15.30
N PRO A 85 2.42 -4.49 -16.48
CA PRO A 85 1.71 -4.11 -17.71
C PRO A 85 0.68 -5.13 -18.19
N ARG A 86 0.85 -6.40 -17.83
CA ARG A 86 -0.12 -7.48 -18.11
C ARG A 86 -1.53 -7.15 -17.62
N CYS A 87 -1.68 -6.34 -16.56
CA CYS A 87 -3.00 -5.92 -16.08
C CYS A 87 -3.83 -5.18 -17.14
N TYR A 88 -3.21 -4.50 -18.09
CA TYR A 88 -3.93 -3.76 -19.15
C TYR A 88 -4.31 -4.63 -20.34
N GLU A 89 -3.77 -5.85 -20.45
CA GLU A 89 -4.00 -6.78 -21.56
C GLU A 89 -5.15 -7.77 -21.27
N ILE A 90 -5.56 -7.86 -20.01
CA ILE A 90 -6.54 -8.83 -19.55
C ILE A 90 -7.95 -8.24 -19.66
N ASP A 91 -8.87 -8.98 -20.27
CA ASP A 91 -10.30 -8.74 -20.09
C ASP A 91 -10.71 -9.20 -18.69
N TRP A 92 -10.74 -8.27 -17.74
CA TRP A 92 -11.05 -8.57 -16.36
C TRP A 92 -12.50 -8.98 -16.14
N LYS A 93 -13.43 -8.54 -17.00
CA LYS A 93 -14.84 -8.86 -16.83
C LYS A 93 -15.11 -10.34 -17.09
N SER A 94 -14.46 -10.93 -18.10
CA SER A 94 -14.54 -12.38 -18.35
C SER A 94 -13.85 -13.25 -17.29
N ARG A 95 -12.97 -12.67 -16.46
CA ARG A 95 -12.30 -13.38 -15.36
C ARG A 95 -13.13 -13.42 -14.07
N ILE A 96 -14.23 -12.69 -13.98
CA ILE A 96 -15.10 -12.71 -12.80
C ILE A 96 -15.92 -14.01 -12.81
N ILE A 97 -15.73 -14.85 -11.79
CA ILE A 97 -16.46 -16.11 -11.64
C ILE A 97 -17.78 -15.88 -10.88
N VAL A 98 -17.74 -15.12 -9.78
CA VAL A 98 -18.90 -14.86 -8.92
C VAL A 98 -18.89 -13.42 -8.45
N VAL A 99 -20.06 -12.77 -8.47
CA VAL A 99 -20.32 -11.51 -7.78
C VAL A 99 -21.39 -11.74 -6.72
N ALA A 100 -21.00 -11.71 -5.46
CA ALA A 100 -21.91 -11.77 -4.32
C ALA A 100 -21.99 -10.40 -3.64
N ASP A 101 -22.92 -10.24 -2.70
CA ASP A 101 -23.11 -8.98 -1.97
C ASP A 101 -21.86 -8.60 -1.15
N SER A 102 -21.19 -9.59 -0.57
CA SER A 102 -20.05 -9.38 0.33
C SER A 102 -18.69 -9.70 -0.28
N TYR A 103 -18.63 -10.41 -1.42
CA TYR A 103 -17.38 -10.82 -2.05
C TYR A 103 -17.49 -11.02 -3.55
N VAL A 104 -16.33 -11.11 -4.20
CA VAL A 104 -16.15 -11.43 -5.60
C VAL A 104 -15.16 -12.59 -5.69
N VAL A 105 -15.42 -13.56 -6.58
CA VAL A 105 -14.46 -14.62 -6.93
C VAL A 105 -13.92 -14.31 -8.30
N LEU A 106 -12.60 -14.29 -8.42
CA LEU A 106 -11.87 -13.94 -9.63
C LEU A 106 -10.97 -15.12 -10.03
N ASP A 107 -10.98 -15.47 -11.31
CA ASP A 107 -9.95 -16.32 -11.93
C ASP A 107 -8.71 -15.47 -12.19
N LYS A 108 -7.75 -15.48 -11.25
CA LYS A 108 -6.54 -14.68 -11.32
C LYS A 108 -5.59 -15.26 -12.39
N PRO A 109 -5.17 -14.47 -13.40
CA PRO A 109 -4.18 -14.92 -14.37
C PRO A 109 -2.76 -14.84 -13.83
N ALA A 110 -1.82 -15.61 -14.41
CA ALA A 110 -0.40 -15.49 -14.09
C ALA A 110 0.14 -14.11 -14.47
N GLY A 111 1.28 -13.71 -13.91
CA GLY A 111 1.95 -12.44 -14.17
C GLY A 111 1.22 -11.20 -13.62
N THR A 112 0.27 -11.40 -12.71
CA THR A 112 -0.42 -10.31 -11.99
C THR A 112 -0.36 -10.54 -10.48
N SER A 113 -0.32 -9.47 -9.68
CA SER A 113 -0.42 -9.57 -8.22
C SER A 113 -1.88 -9.49 -7.78
N VAL A 114 -2.26 -10.18 -6.70
CA VAL A 114 -3.63 -10.11 -6.18
C VAL A 114 -3.90 -8.71 -5.59
N GLY A 115 -2.95 -8.21 -4.79
CA GLY A 115 -3.00 -6.87 -4.20
C GLY A 115 -1.76 -6.02 -4.48
N GLY A 116 -1.75 -4.84 -3.88
CA GLY A 116 -0.69 -3.86 -4.04
C GLY A 116 0.63 -4.28 -3.40
N THR A 117 1.73 -3.93 -4.05
CA THR A 117 3.08 -4.01 -3.48
C THR A 117 3.39 -2.74 -2.68
N THR A 118 4.62 -2.67 -2.15
CA THR A 118 5.10 -1.47 -1.45
C THR A 118 4.98 -0.23 -2.32
N ASP A 119 5.32 -0.33 -3.60
CA ASP A 119 5.49 0.79 -4.51
C ASP A 119 4.44 0.85 -5.63
N ASN A 120 3.57 -0.15 -5.77
CA ASN A 120 2.51 -0.18 -6.75
C ASN A 120 1.21 -0.78 -6.19
N ILE A 121 0.22 0.06 -5.96
CA ILE A 121 -1.13 -0.34 -5.52
C ILE A 121 -2.15 -0.38 -6.66
N GLU A 122 -1.78 0.10 -7.84
CA GLU A 122 -2.69 0.36 -8.95
C GLU A 122 -2.81 -0.85 -9.88
N GLU A 123 -1.68 -1.48 -10.20
CA GLU A 123 -1.61 -2.55 -11.20
C GLU A 123 -1.76 -3.92 -10.54
N THR A 124 -2.97 -4.18 -10.06
CA THR A 124 -3.32 -5.36 -9.27
C THR A 124 -4.66 -5.94 -9.71
N CYS A 125 -4.88 -7.22 -9.43
CA CYS A 125 -6.16 -7.89 -9.66
C CYS A 125 -7.31 -7.18 -8.93
N ALA A 126 -7.11 -6.81 -7.67
CA ALA A 126 -8.14 -6.14 -6.87
C ALA A 126 -8.57 -4.81 -7.52
N THR A 127 -7.61 -3.99 -7.94
CA THR A 127 -7.89 -2.68 -8.55
C THR A 127 -8.57 -2.82 -9.91
N PHE A 128 -8.08 -3.71 -10.77
CA PHE A 128 -8.65 -3.88 -12.12
C PHE A 128 -10.00 -4.60 -12.10
N ALA A 129 -10.21 -5.58 -11.23
CA ALA A 129 -11.52 -6.19 -11.03
C ALA A 129 -12.55 -5.18 -10.48
N THR A 130 -12.13 -4.29 -9.56
CA THR A 130 -12.97 -3.19 -9.06
C THR A 130 -13.44 -2.31 -10.22
N ARG A 131 -12.52 -1.90 -11.10
CA ARG A 131 -12.81 -1.07 -12.28
C ARG A 131 -13.73 -1.79 -13.26
N ALA A 132 -13.45 -3.05 -13.58
CA ALA A 132 -14.24 -3.86 -14.52
C ALA A 132 -15.69 -4.07 -14.06
N LEU A 133 -15.91 -4.11 -12.75
CA LEU A 133 -17.23 -4.21 -12.13
C LEU A 133 -17.92 -2.85 -11.89
N GLY A 134 -17.25 -1.73 -12.19
CA GLY A 134 -17.79 -0.39 -11.96
C GLY A 134 -18.04 -0.07 -10.47
N LEU A 135 -17.27 -0.67 -9.56
CA LEU A 135 -17.44 -0.47 -8.12
C LEU A 135 -16.84 0.86 -7.68
N THR A 136 -17.58 1.60 -6.85
CA THR A 136 -17.10 2.87 -6.25
C THR A 136 -16.15 2.64 -5.08
N SER A 137 -16.30 1.51 -4.39
CA SER A 137 -15.44 1.10 -3.28
C SER A 137 -14.47 0.00 -3.73
N PRO A 138 -13.18 0.08 -3.36
CA PRO A 138 -12.19 -0.88 -3.79
C PRO A 138 -12.43 -2.26 -3.18
N LEU A 139 -12.27 -3.29 -4.00
CA LEU A 139 -12.18 -4.67 -3.54
C LEU A 139 -10.95 -4.83 -2.63
N ARG A 140 -11.12 -5.63 -1.57
CA ARG A 140 -10.10 -5.88 -0.55
C ARG A 140 -9.55 -7.28 -0.73
N THR A 141 -8.24 -7.42 -0.68
CA THR A 141 -7.58 -8.72 -0.74
C THR A 141 -7.86 -9.53 0.53
N THR A 142 -8.34 -10.77 0.37
CA THR A 142 -8.50 -11.68 1.51
C THR A 142 -7.29 -12.60 1.69
N HIS A 143 -6.67 -13.02 0.59
CA HIS A 143 -5.45 -13.83 0.55
C HIS A 143 -4.62 -13.46 -0.68
N GLN A 144 -3.39 -13.98 -0.74
CA GLN A 144 -2.46 -13.81 -1.85
C GLN A 144 -2.11 -15.18 -2.41
N ILE A 145 -1.93 -15.25 -3.73
CA ILE A 145 -1.23 -16.35 -4.40
C ILE A 145 -0.11 -15.74 -5.25
N ASP A 146 0.91 -16.53 -5.56
CA ASP A 146 2.12 -16.01 -6.20
C ASP A 146 1.84 -15.36 -7.56
N ASN A 147 2.73 -14.44 -7.94
CA ASN A 147 2.59 -13.70 -9.19
C ASN A 147 2.53 -14.63 -10.40
N CYS A 148 3.30 -15.72 -10.40
CA CYS A 148 3.33 -16.73 -11.46
C CYS A 148 2.19 -17.75 -11.41
N THR A 149 1.38 -17.76 -10.33
CA THR A 149 0.28 -18.71 -10.15
C THR A 149 -1.01 -18.19 -10.77
N GLU A 150 -1.75 -19.10 -11.39
CA GLU A 150 -3.12 -18.86 -11.85
C GLU A 150 -4.13 -19.51 -10.90
N GLY A 151 -5.34 -18.98 -10.83
CA GLY A 151 -6.45 -19.66 -10.17
C GLY A 151 -7.35 -18.74 -9.35
N CYS A 152 -8.25 -19.38 -8.60
CA CYS A 152 -9.33 -18.68 -7.89
C CYS A 152 -8.79 -17.85 -6.72
N VAL A 153 -9.14 -16.56 -6.71
CA VAL A 153 -8.94 -15.67 -5.56
C VAL A 153 -10.28 -15.07 -5.14
N VAL A 154 -10.42 -14.85 -3.83
CA VAL A 154 -11.61 -14.25 -3.23
C VAL A 154 -11.27 -12.83 -2.79
N LEU A 155 -12.02 -11.86 -3.29
CA LEU A 155 -11.88 -10.45 -2.97
C LEU A 155 -13.11 -10.00 -2.18
N ALA A 156 -12.90 -9.36 -1.03
CA ALA A 156 -14.00 -8.88 -0.21
C ALA A 156 -14.49 -7.51 -0.69
N ARG A 157 -15.80 -7.30 -0.67
CA ARG A 157 -16.41 -6.00 -0.92
C ARG A 157 -16.47 -5.15 0.36
N THR A 158 -16.44 -5.80 1.52
CA THR A 158 -16.54 -5.15 2.84
C THR A 158 -15.40 -5.57 3.76
N LYS A 159 -15.11 -4.75 4.78
CA LYS A 159 -14.07 -5.05 5.77
C LYS A 159 -14.51 -6.21 6.68
N GLU A 160 -15.81 -6.29 6.94
CA GLU A 160 -16.46 -7.31 7.75
C GLU A 160 -16.25 -8.69 7.13
N TYR A 161 -16.43 -8.79 5.80
CA TYR A 161 -16.21 -10.05 5.11
C TYR A 161 -14.75 -10.48 5.08
N CYS A 162 -13.78 -9.54 4.99
CA CYS A 162 -12.36 -9.88 5.16
C CYS A 162 -12.13 -10.62 6.49
N SER A 163 -12.66 -10.09 7.60
CA SER A 163 -12.51 -10.71 8.92
C SER A 163 -13.15 -12.10 8.98
N VAL A 164 -14.35 -12.27 8.41
CA VAL A 164 -15.03 -13.57 8.31
C VAL A 164 -14.18 -14.57 7.53
N PHE A 165 -13.66 -14.18 6.36
CA PHE A 165 -12.84 -15.04 5.52
C PHE A 165 -11.52 -15.43 6.22
N HIS A 166 -10.86 -14.49 6.89
CA HIS A 166 -9.65 -14.77 7.69
C HIS A 166 -9.93 -15.69 8.88
N GLY A 167 -11.13 -15.61 9.46
CA GLY A 167 -11.59 -16.57 10.47
C GLY A 167 -11.71 -17.98 9.89
N LYS A 168 -12.36 -18.11 8.72
CA LYS A 168 -12.50 -19.40 8.04
C LYS A 168 -11.14 -20.05 7.72
N ILE A 169 -10.21 -19.30 7.12
CA ILE A 169 -8.88 -19.84 6.80
C ILE A 169 -8.15 -20.36 8.04
N ARG A 170 -8.20 -19.63 9.17
CA ARG A 170 -7.52 -20.07 10.41
C ARG A 170 -8.09 -21.37 10.96
N VAL A 171 -9.41 -21.53 10.95
CA VAL A 171 -10.08 -22.77 11.38
C VAL A 171 -9.66 -23.96 10.51
N TYR A 172 -9.52 -23.76 9.19
CA TYR A 172 -9.09 -24.83 8.27
C TYR A 172 -7.57 -25.11 8.32
N MET A 173 -6.75 -24.15 8.73
CA MET A 173 -5.28 -24.30 8.83
C MET A 173 -4.79 -24.78 10.21
N GLY A 174 -5.69 -25.06 11.15
CA GLY A 174 -5.35 -25.69 12.43
C GLY A 174 -4.46 -24.85 13.35
N THR A 175 -4.63 -23.53 13.36
CA THR A 175 -3.95 -22.60 14.28
C THR A 175 -4.92 -21.97 15.26
#